data_AF-A1SAB7-F1
#
_entry.id   AF-A1SAB7-F1
#
_cell.length_a   1.000
_cell.length_b   1.000
_cell.length_c   1.000
_cell.angle_alpha   90.00
_cell.angle_beta   90.00
_cell.angle_gamma   90.00
#
_symmetry.space_group_name_H-M   'P 1'
#
loop_
_entity.id
_entity.type
_entity.pdbx_description
1 polymer ?
#
loop_
_entity_poly.entity_id
_entity_poly.type
_entity_poly.pdbx_seq_one_letter_code
_entity_poly.pdbx_strand_id
1 'polypeptide(L)'
;MDYNDTLKTLKNDIEKNNSVKIIIPKKFIFIDNGIYNFNNITKFLNWELENVHVEIDLTQCITTNYQAVSIIILYAWKLKSQRCRVVFKESDNINGASELYRRLGGRGLFTVFTHENINFKSDKYKPLFAVRNTNDFKKVIEESESYTDGFNVEFTKTLRYILSELLYNTLEHGSAYYKFGQSDYRIPSICQFTWYSKRNELSFIIGDVGIGIKRHLEQTYPGQESHQSAILKAMEPRVSGTFGVTDIYKQKNNAGIGLFLSTNIVRRLNANMHIISGNGVVHISPRDITAKEVELGWPGTLILVTIKLGKERLKESLHQMMQEFRESALREQKKADREESGDSFYLSIRNYFGTYAEDKEAAIKFRDNKLFQAVKDGKRIVIDFDGVESAPHSFLSALLASPIKSIGMFAYKQLKIVNSNQEIRETIDFILDENT
;
A
#
# COMPACT_ATOMS: atom_id res chain seq x y z
N MET A 1 31.65 -43.76 26.20
CA MET A 1 31.09 -42.40 26.14
C MET A 1 29.98 -42.42 25.12
N ASP A 2 28.76 -42.10 25.53
CA ASP A 2 27.57 -42.23 24.69
C ASP A 2 27.57 -41.15 23.60
N TYR A 3 27.65 -41.57 22.34
CA TYR A 3 27.72 -40.70 21.17
C TYR A 3 26.49 -39.78 21.10
N ASN A 4 25.34 -40.27 21.59
CA ASN A 4 24.09 -39.51 21.59
C ASN A 4 24.09 -38.36 22.62
N ASP A 5 24.69 -38.56 23.78
CA ASP A 5 24.80 -37.49 24.79
C ASP A 5 25.80 -36.43 24.35
N THR A 6 26.90 -36.84 23.71
CA THR A 6 27.89 -35.91 23.14
C THR A 6 27.28 -35.04 22.03
N LEU A 7 26.51 -35.64 21.11
CA LEU A 7 25.80 -34.93 20.03
C LEU A 7 24.72 -33.99 20.57
N LYS A 8 23.96 -34.41 21.59
CA LYS A 8 22.93 -33.59 22.23
C LYS A 8 23.55 -32.39 22.96
N THR A 9 24.69 -32.59 23.62
CA THR A 9 25.42 -31.52 24.33
C THR A 9 26.01 -30.52 23.34
N LEU A 10 26.65 -30.98 22.26
CA LEU A 10 27.13 -30.12 21.16
C LEU A 10 25.99 -29.34 20.49
N LYS A 11 24.84 -29.98 20.25
CA LYS A 11 23.67 -29.32 19.68
C LYS A 11 23.14 -28.23 20.62
N ASN A 12 23.08 -28.49 21.92
CA ASN A 12 22.66 -27.50 22.91
C ASN A 12 23.65 -26.34 23.04
N ASP A 13 24.95 -26.61 22.92
CA ASP A 13 26.00 -25.58 22.98
C ASP A 13 26.02 -24.71 21.71
N ILE A 14 25.79 -25.30 20.53
CA ILE A 14 25.59 -24.57 19.27
C ILE A 14 24.29 -23.75 19.31
N GLU A 15 23.19 -24.34 19.81
CA GLU A 15 21.91 -23.63 19.99
C GLU A 15 22.06 -22.45 20.97
N LYS A 16 22.83 -22.59 22.06
CA LYS A 16 23.12 -21.49 23.00
C LYS A 16 24.00 -20.41 22.40
N ASN A 17 25.09 -20.79 21.71
CA ASN A 17 26.04 -19.85 21.13
C ASN A 17 25.45 -19.03 19.96
N ASN A 18 24.36 -19.50 19.33
CA ASN A 18 23.68 -18.83 18.23
C ASN A 18 22.20 -18.50 18.54
N SER A 19 21.92 -18.16 19.80
CA SER A 19 20.58 -17.78 20.27
C SER A 19 20.45 -16.27 20.50
N VAL A 20 19.32 -15.72 20.05
CA VAL A 20 18.91 -14.34 20.27
C VAL A 20 17.65 -14.36 21.13
N LYS A 21 17.67 -13.59 22.22
CA LYS A 21 16.52 -13.43 23.10
C LYS A 21 15.90 -12.06 22.90
N ILE A 22 14.61 -12.03 22.56
CA ILE A 22 13.82 -10.80 22.36
C ILE A 22 12.82 -10.70 23.51
N ILE A 23 13.05 -9.74 24.41
CA ILE A 23 12.18 -9.51 25.55
C ILE A 23 11.14 -8.46 25.17
N ILE A 24 9.86 -8.85 25.18
CA ILE A 24 8.77 -7.91 24.94
C ILE A 24 8.68 -6.92 26.11
N PRO A 25 8.63 -5.60 25.85
CA PRO A 25 8.64 -4.60 26.90
C PRO A 25 7.41 -4.71 27.82
N LYS A 26 7.55 -4.24 29.06
CA LYS A 26 6.49 -4.28 30.08
C LYS A 26 5.17 -3.65 29.59
N LYS A 27 5.28 -2.57 28.80
CA LYS A 27 4.18 -1.92 28.10
C LYS A 27 4.35 -2.13 26.59
N PHE A 28 3.39 -2.81 25.98
CA PHE A 28 3.37 -3.18 24.58
C PHE A 28 2.05 -2.77 23.94
N ILE A 29 1.89 -1.47 23.74
CA ILE A 29 0.62 -0.86 23.30
C ILE A 29 0.91 0.23 22.28
N PHE A 30 0.00 0.39 21.31
CA PHE A 30 0.07 1.46 20.33
C PHE A 30 -0.23 2.84 20.94
N ILE A 31 -1.03 2.89 22.01
CA ILE A 31 -1.49 4.12 22.65
C ILE A 31 -0.99 4.14 24.08
N ASP A 32 -0.14 5.10 24.43
CA ASP A 32 0.29 5.37 25.80
C ASP A 32 -0.12 6.79 26.18
N ASN A 33 -0.83 6.95 27.30
CA ASN A 33 -1.38 8.24 27.75
C ASN A 33 -2.18 9.02 26.69
N GLY A 34 -2.92 8.31 25.82
CA GLY A 34 -3.73 8.92 24.76
C GLY A 34 -2.97 9.32 23.50
N ILE A 35 -1.67 9.08 23.44
CA ILE A 35 -0.81 9.39 22.28
C ILE A 35 -0.41 8.09 21.59
N TYR A 36 -0.56 8.05 20.27
CA TYR A 36 -0.07 6.92 19.47
C TYR A 36 1.47 6.96 19.38
N ASN A 37 2.11 5.85 19.78
CA ASN A 37 3.54 5.66 19.70
C ASN A 37 3.87 4.27 19.15
N PHE A 38 4.21 4.23 17.86
CA PHE A 38 4.55 2.99 17.17
C PHE A 38 5.96 2.49 17.48
N ASN A 39 6.89 3.36 17.92
CA ASN A 39 8.23 2.93 18.36
C ASN A 39 8.16 2.01 19.58
N ASN A 40 7.14 2.13 20.43
CA ASN A 40 6.90 1.18 21.53
C ASN A 40 6.66 -0.25 21.05
N ILE A 41 6.39 -0.43 19.75
CA ILE A 41 6.01 -1.67 19.09
C ILE A 41 6.99 -2.07 17.96
N THR A 42 7.66 -1.14 17.29
CA THR A 42 8.55 -1.51 16.18
C THR A 42 10.01 -1.69 16.60
N LYS A 43 10.48 -0.97 17.63
CA LYS A 43 11.92 -0.86 17.97
C LYS A 43 12.62 -2.15 18.43
N PHE A 44 11.89 -3.20 18.76
CA PHE A 44 12.44 -4.50 19.19
C PHE A 44 12.22 -5.60 18.14
N LEU A 45 11.57 -5.28 17.01
CA LEU A 45 11.36 -6.21 15.91
C LEU A 45 12.57 -6.14 14.98
N ASN A 46 13.61 -6.93 15.28
CA ASN A 46 14.77 -7.02 14.40
C ASN A 46 14.44 -7.92 13.20
N TRP A 47 14.22 -7.31 12.05
CA TRP A 47 13.87 -7.99 10.80
C TRP A 47 15.08 -8.59 10.06
N GLU A 48 16.31 -8.31 10.51
CA GLU A 48 17.56 -8.77 9.86
C GLU A 48 18.05 -10.13 10.38
N LEU A 49 17.36 -10.73 11.35
CA LEU A 49 17.75 -12.03 11.91
C LEU A 49 17.55 -13.15 10.88
N GLU A 50 18.59 -13.97 10.68
CA GLU A 50 18.56 -15.11 9.76
C GLU A 50 19.33 -16.31 10.34
N ASN A 51 18.84 -17.54 10.14
CA ASN A 51 19.52 -18.79 10.52
C ASN A 51 19.92 -18.89 12.01
N VAL A 52 19.19 -18.23 12.91
CA VAL A 52 19.44 -18.23 14.36
C VAL A 52 18.29 -18.83 15.18
N HIS A 53 18.59 -19.24 16.42
CA HIS A 53 17.54 -19.57 17.39
C HIS A 53 17.02 -18.28 18.01
N VAL A 54 15.70 -18.07 18.02
CA VAL A 54 15.08 -16.86 18.59
C VAL A 54 14.09 -17.24 19.68
N GLU A 55 14.33 -16.78 20.91
CA GLU A 55 13.37 -16.85 22.01
C GLU A 55 12.64 -15.51 22.14
N ILE A 56 11.33 -15.51 21.91
CA ILE A 56 10.46 -14.35 22.17
C ILE A 56 9.85 -14.50 23.56
N ASP A 57 10.26 -13.63 24.49
CA ASP A 57 9.85 -13.67 25.89
C ASP A 57 8.67 -12.73 26.16
N LEU A 58 7.50 -13.31 26.43
CA LEU A 58 6.24 -12.62 26.74
C LEU A 58 6.00 -12.46 28.24
N THR A 59 6.87 -13.00 29.10
CA THR A 59 6.61 -13.12 30.55
C THR A 59 6.59 -11.79 31.28
N GLN A 60 7.36 -10.81 30.79
CA GLN A 60 7.50 -9.50 31.43
C GLN A 60 6.46 -8.47 30.97
N CYS A 61 5.71 -8.75 29.90
CA CYS A 61 4.77 -7.81 29.32
C CYS A 61 3.41 -7.86 30.03
N ILE A 62 3.16 -6.85 30.87
CA ILE A 62 1.99 -6.74 31.73
C ILE A 62 0.87 -5.90 31.12
N THR A 63 1.20 -4.95 30.25
CA THR A 63 0.24 -4.03 29.64
C THR A 63 0.30 -4.17 28.14
N THR A 64 -0.75 -4.69 27.52
CA THR A 64 -0.84 -4.92 26.07
C THR A 64 -2.29 -4.98 25.61
N ASN A 65 -2.51 -5.11 24.30
CA ASN A 65 -3.82 -5.34 23.70
C ASN A 65 -3.73 -6.35 22.54
N TYR A 66 -4.87 -6.76 22.00
CA TYR A 66 -4.94 -7.80 20.97
C TYR A 66 -4.27 -7.39 19.66
N GLN A 67 -4.41 -6.11 19.26
CA GLN A 67 -3.78 -5.57 18.05
C GLN A 67 -2.25 -5.58 18.18
N ALA A 68 -1.73 -5.27 19.37
CA ALA A 68 -0.29 -5.29 19.60
C ALA A 68 0.20 -6.74 19.62
N VAL A 69 -0.42 -7.67 20.34
CA VAL A 69 0.07 -9.06 20.36
C VAL A 69 0.00 -9.73 18.98
N SER A 70 -0.98 -9.38 18.14
CA SER A 70 -1.11 -9.97 16.81
C SER A 70 0.08 -9.68 15.88
N ILE A 71 0.75 -8.53 16.00
CA ILE A 71 1.93 -8.24 15.16
C ILE A 71 3.13 -9.14 15.48
N ILE A 72 3.20 -9.71 16.70
CA ILE A 72 4.24 -10.68 17.08
C ILE A 72 4.11 -11.95 16.23
N ILE A 73 2.90 -12.30 15.81
CA ILE A 73 2.65 -13.44 14.91
C ILE A 73 3.31 -13.20 13.54
N LEU A 74 3.10 -12.01 12.95
CA LEU A 74 3.76 -11.63 11.69
C LEU A 74 5.29 -11.67 11.82
N TYR A 75 5.81 -11.13 12.92
CA TYR A 75 7.23 -11.15 13.19
C TYR A 75 7.79 -12.58 13.25
N ALA A 76 7.13 -13.46 13.99
CA ALA A 76 7.54 -14.86 14.11
C ALA A 76 7.46 -15.63 12.78
N TRP A 77 6.47 -15.34 11.93
CA TRP A 77 6.40 -15.91 10.57
C TRP A 77 7.51 -15.40 9.67
N LYS A 78 7.85 -14.10 9.76
CA LYS A 78 8.98 -13.53 9.03
C LYS A 78 10.31 -14.18 9.47
N LEU A 79 10.56 -14.30 10.77
CA LEU A 79 11.72 -15.02 11.28
C LEU A 79 11.75 -16.47 10.81
N LYS A 80 10.60 -17.17 10.82
CA LYS A 80 10.51 -18.54 10.32
C LYS A 80 10.85 -18.64 8.82
N SER A 81 10.43 -17.67 8.02
CA SER A 81 10.80 -17.57 6.59
C SER A 81 12.30 -17.34 6.38
N GLN A 82 12.96 -16.71 7.35
CA GLN A 82 14.41 -16.47 7.41
C GLN A 82 15.16 -17.63 8.06
N ARG A 83 14.56 -18.83 8.08
CA ARG A 83 15.13 -20.06 8.62
C ARG A 83 15.48 -19.99 10.11
N CYS A 84 14.95 -19.01 10.85
CA CYS A 84 15.12 -18.95 12.28
C CYS A 84 14.25 -20.00 12.98
N ARG A 85 14.78 -20.59 14.06
CA ARG A 85 14.00 -21.42 14.98
C ARG A 85 13.41 -20.53 16.05
N VAL A 86 12.11 -20.29 15.99
CA VAL A 86 11.42 -19.39 16.92
C VAL A 86 10.72 -20.19 18.02
N VAL A 87 10.93 -19.79 19.27
CA VAL A 87 10.25 -20.31 20.45
C VAL A 87 9.66 -19.16 21.27
N PHE A 88 8.56 -19.42 21.97
CA PHE A 88 7.90 -18.44 22.82
C PHE A 88 8.05 -18.85 24.27
N LYS A 89 8.46 -17.90 25.11
CA LYS A 89 8.44 -18.05 26.56
C LYS A 89 7.23 -17.32 27.12
N GLU A 90 6.27 -18.08 27.63
CA GLU A 90 5.04 -17.59 28.22
C GLU A 90 5.06 -17.70 29.75
N SER A 91 4.29 -16.85 30.42
CA SER A 91 3.94 -17.03 31.84
C SER A 91 2.54 -17.62 31.95
N ASP A 92 2.27 -18.35 33.04
CA ASP A 92 0.94 -18.88 33.37
C ASP A 92 0.00 -17.82 33.95
N ASN A 93 0.45 -16.56 34.02
CA ASN A 93 -0.38 -15.45 34.46
C ASN A 93 -1.59 -15.27 33.55
N ILE A 94 -2.74 -14.96 34.18
CA ILE A 94 -4.02 -14.70 33.50
C ILE A 94 -4.13 -13.29 32.91
N ASN A 95 -3.06 -12.49 33.00
CA ASN A 95 -3.00 -11.11 32.55
C ASN A 95 -1.73 -10.89 31.72
N GLY A 96 -1.75 -9.86 30.86
CA GLY A 96 -0.59 -9.48 30.04
C GLY A 96 -0.47 -10.24 28.72
N ALA A 97 0.69 -10.15 28.06
CA ALA A 97 0.86 -10.63 26.70
C ALA A 97 0.77 -12.14 26.55
N SER A 98 1.24 -12.90 27.55
CA SER A 98 1.17 -14.36 27.56
C SER A 98 -0.28 -14.85 27.42
N GLU A 99 -1.21 -14.27 28.18
CA GLU A 99 -2.63 -14.63 28.11
C GLU A 99 -3.27 -14.22 26.79
N LEU A 100 -3.04 -12.98 26.34
CA LEU A 100 -3.62 -12.50 25.08
C LEU A 100 -3.14 -13.35 23.89
N TYR A 101 -1.85 -13.73 23.89
CA TYR A 101 -1.27 -14.60 22.88
C TYR A 101 -1.97 -15.96 22.83
N ARG A 102 -2.24 -16.59 23.98
CA ARG A 102 -3.03 -17.83 24.04
C ARG A 102 -4.45 -17.66 23.51
N ARG A 103 -5.13 -16.58 23.90
CA ARG A 103 -6.51 -16.29 23.45
C ARG A 103 -6.63 -15.99 21.96
N LEU A 104 -5.56 -15.49 21.35
CA LEU A 104 -5.44 -15.34 19.90
C LEU A 104 -5.17 -16.67 19.18
N GLY A 105 -5.01 -17.78 19.91
CA GLY A 105 -4.60 -19.06 19.35
C GLY A 105 -3.11 -19.10 18.97
N GLY A 106 -2.28 -18.22 19.55
CA GLY A 106 -0.88 -18.02 19.20
C GLY A 106 -0.04 -19.30 19.25
N ARG A 107 -0.31 -20.23 20.17
CA ARG A 107 0.37 -21.54 20.23
C ARG A 107 0.24 -22.38 18.96
N GLY A 108 -0.79 -22.12 18.14
CA GLY A 108 -0.99 -22.76 16.84
C GLY A 108 -0.33 -22.03 15.66
N LEU A 109 0.44 -20.96 15.88
CA LEU A 109 0.89 -20.08 14.80
C LEU A 109 1.63 -20.80 13.68
N PHE A 110 2.48 -21.78 14.00
CA PHE A 110 3.29 -22.48 12.99
C PHE A 110 2.49 -23.54 12.25
N THR A 111 1.44 -24.09 12.88
CA THR A 111 0.45 -24.92 12.17
C THR A 111 -0.30 -24.09 11.15
N VAL A 112 -0.79 -22.90 11.54
CA VAL A 112 -1.46 -21.95 10.63
C VAL A 112 -0.52 -21.49 9.51
N PHE A 113 0.76 -21.28 9.81
CA PHE A 113 1.77 -20.87 8.83
C PHE A 113 2.03 -21.90 7.74
N THR A 114 1.96 -23.18 8.09
CA THR A 114 2.35 -24.30 7.21
C THR A 114 1.17 -24.99 6.55
N HIS A 115 -0.04 -24.81 7.07
CA HIS A 115 -1.25 -25.48 6.57
C HIS A 115 -2.29 -24.45 6.13
N GLU A 116 -2.47 -24.30 4.81
CA GLU A 116 -3.35 -23.27 4.22
C GLU A 116 -4.83 -23.40 4.57
N ASN A 117 -5.28 -24.60 4.96
CA ASN A 117 -6.68 -24.85 5.32
C ASN A 117 -6.98 -24.62 6.81
N ILE A 118 -5.95 -24.37 7.64
CA ILE A 118 -6.08 -24.18 9.08
C ILE A 118 -5.92 -22.70 9.39
N ASN A 119 -6.85 -22.14 10.17
CA ASN A 119 -6.76 -20.78 10.69
C ASN A 119 -6.71 -20.81 12.24
N PHE A 120 -6.51 -19.65 12.87
CA PHE A 120 -6.38 -19.59 14.33
C PHE A 120 -7.66 -20.02 15.04
N LYS A 121 -7.48 -20.73 16.16
CA LYS A 121 -8.55 -21.04 17.11
C LYS A 121 -8.55 -19.98 18.21
N SER A 122 -9.05 -18.79 17.87
CA SER A 122 -9.11 -17.63 18.76
C SER A 122 -10.46 -17.49 19.48
N ASP A 123 -10.51 -16.62 20.49
CA ASP A 123 -11.74 -16.16 21.15
C ASP A 123 -12.75 -15.62 20.12
N LYS A 124 -14.01 -16.08 20.21
CA LYS A 124 -15.09 -15.73 19.27
C LYS A 124 -15.30 -14.22 19.14
N TYR A 125 -14.99 -13.43 20.17
CA TYR A 125 -15.17 -11.97 20.22
C TYR A 125 -13.91 -11.17 19.86
N LYS A 126 -12.78 -11.86 19.63
CA LYS A 126 -11.45 -11.24 19.42
C LYS A 126 -10.62 -12.03 18.41
N PRO A 127 -11.14 -12.29 17.20
CA PRO A 127 -10.56 -13.23 16.29
C PRO A 127 -9.28 -12.70 15.69
N LEU A 128 -8.41 -13.63 15.36
CA LEU A 128 -7.25 -13.42 14.52
C LEU A 128 -7.39 -14.34 13.32
N PHE A 129 -7.15 -13.79 12.14
CA PHE A 129 -7.18 -14.53 10.90
C PHE A 129 -5.82 -14.44 10.23
N ALA A 130 -5.31 -15.58 9.76
CA ALA A 130 -4.35 -15.61 8.67
C ALA A 130 -5.11 -15.45 7.35
N VAL A 131 -4.66 -14.55 6.48
CA VAL A 131 -5.29 -14.29 5.18
C VAL A 131 -4.30 -14.67 4.08
N ARG A 132 -4.60 -15.76 3.38
CA ARG A 132 -3.73 -16.35 2.34
C ARG A 132 -4.39 -16.39 0.97
N ASN A 133 -5.70 -16.58 0.97
CA ASN A 133 -6.50 -16.86 -0.21
C ASN A 133 -7.94 -16.31 -0.04
N THR A 134 -8.73 -16.46 -1.10
CA THR A 134 -10.13 -15.99 -1.16
C THR A 134 -11.02 -16.66 -0.10
N ASN A 135 -10.72 -17.88 0.35
CA ASN A 135 -11.52 -18.54 1.39
C ASN A 135 -11.28 -17.91 2.76
N ASP A 136 -10.02 -17.63 3.13
CA ASP A 136 -9.72 -16.88 4.34
C ASP A 136 -10.33 -15.47 4.28
N PHE A 137 -10.24 -14.81 3.11
CA PHE A 137 -10.87 -13.50 2.89
C PHE A 137 -12.38 -13.53 3.20
N LYS A 138 -13.12 -14.49 2.62
CA LYS A 138 -14.57 -14.63 2.85
C LYS A 138 -14.89 -14.81 4.33
N LYS A 139 -14.13 -15.66 5.04
CA LYS A 139 -14.30 -15.88 6.48
C LYS A 139 -14.13 -14.60 7.29
N VAL A 140 -13.13 -13.78 6.95
CA VAL A 140 -12.93 -12.49 7.64
C VAL A 140 -14.13 -11.57 7.44
N ILE A 141 -14.67 -11.50 6.22
CA ILE A 141 -15.82 -10.66 5.91
C ILE A 141 -17.08 -11.15 6.63
N GLU A 142 -17.39 -12.44 6.57
CA GLU A 142 -18.54 -13.07 7.25
C GLU A 142 -18.48 -12.84 8.76
N GLU A 143 -17.30 -13.04 9.37
CA GLU A 143 -17.12 -12.78 10.80
C GLU A 143 -17.30 -11.30 11.11
N SER A 144 -16.75 -10.39 10.31
CA SER A 144 -16.91 -8.94 10.50
C SER A 144 -18.37 -8.49 10.49
N GLU A 145 -19.24 -9.15 9.70
CA GLU A 145 -20.68 -8.87 9.68
C GLU A 145 -21.31 -9.21 11.03
N SER A 146 -21.00 -10.41 11.56
CA SER A 146 -21.52 -10.87 12.86
C SER A 146 -21.19 -9.93 14.03
N TYR A 147 -20.04 -9.26 13.99
CA TYR A 147 -19.67 -8.24 14.97
C TYR A 147 -20.52 -7.00 14.88
N THR A 148 -20.99 -6.70 13.69
CA THR A 148 -21.77 -5.52 13.39
C THR A 148 -23.28 -5.76 13.43
N ASP A 149 -23.75 -6.96 13.76
CA ASP A 149 -25.17 -7.34 13.76
C ASP A 149 -26.07 -6.42 14.61
N GLY A 150 -25.51 -5.77 15.64
CA GLY A 150 -26.21 -4.79 16.47
C GLY A 150 -26.13 -3.33 16.01
N PHE A 151 -25.42 -3.05 14.91
CA PHE A 151 -25.18 -1.71 14.39
C PHE A 151 -26.10 -1.38 13.22
N ASN A 152 -26.06 -0.13 12.75
CA ASN A 152 -26.80 0.27 11.54
C ASN A 152 -26.29 -0.53 10.32
N VAL A 153 -27.19 -1.05 9.49
CA VAL A 153 -26.88 -1.72 8.21
C VAL A 153 -25.87 -0.94 7.36
N GLU A 154 -25.98 0.38 7.31
CA GLU A 154 -25.03 1.22 6.56
C GLU A 154 -23.63 1.21 7.18
N PHE A 155 -23.51 1.10 8.50
CA PHE A 155 -22.22 0.92 9.18
C PHE A 155 -21.58 -0.41 8.80
N THR A 156 -22.35 -1.50 8.84
CA THR A 156 -21.91 -2.85 8.44
C THR A 156 -21.39 -2.86 7.00
N LYS A 157 -22.16 -2.31 6.05
CA LYS A 157 -21.75 -2.22 4.64
C LYS A 157 -20.45 -1.43 4.48
N THR A 158 -20.35 -0.31 5.19
CA THR A 158 -19.19 0.58 5.12
C THR A 158 -17.93 -0.09 5.69
N LEU A 159 -18.05 -0.75 6.84
CA LEU A 159 -16.95 -1.50 7.43
C LEU A 159 -16.52 -2.65 6.51
N ARG A 160 -17.47 -3.46 6.03
CA ARG A 160 -17.22 -4.55 5.09
C ARG A 160 -16.48 -4.07 3.85
N TYR A 161 -16.87 -2.91 3.31
CA TYR A 161 -16.19 -2.31 2.18
C TYR A 161 -14.72 -1.97 2.51
N ILE A 162 -14.47 -1.24 3.60
CA ILE A 162 -13.09 -0.89 4.03
C ILE A 162 -12.26 -2.16 4.19
N LEU A 163 -12.78 -3.16 4.90
CA LEU A 163 -12.05 -4.41 5.12
C LEU A 163 -11.76 -5.14 3.82
N SER A 164 -12.72 -5.18 2.89
CA SER A 164 -12.53 -5.81 1.60
C SER A 164 -11.39 -5.17 0.82
N GLU A 165 -11.39 -3.84 0.70
CA GLU A 165 -10.35 -3.10 -0.03
C GLU A 165 -8.96 -3.27 0.63
N LEU A 166 -8.89 -3.15 1.96
CA LEU A 166 -7.62 -3.30 2.67
C LEU A 166 -7.07 -4.73 2.60
N LEU A 167 -7.93 -5.74 2.76
CA LEU A 167 -7.51 -7.15 2.64
C LEU A 167 -7.11 -7.50 1.21
N TYR A 168 -7.80 -6.96 0.21
CA TYR A 168 -7.47 -7.14 -1.20
C TYR A 168 -6.07 -6.61 -1.50
N ASN A 169 -5.70 -5.44 -0.98
CA ASN A 169 -4.34 -4.90 -1.08
C ASN A 169 -3.29 -5.85 -0.49
N THR A 170 -3.57 -6.48 0.65
CA THR A 170 -2.64 -7.48 1.20
C THR A 170 -2.53 -8.72 0.32
N LEU A 171 -3.63 -9.14 -0.30
CA LEU A 171 -3.68 -10.33 -1.16
C LEU A 171 -2.96 -10.13 -2.48
N GLU A 172 -3.11 -8.96 -3.11
CA GLU A 172 -2.49 -8.65 -4.39
C GLU A 172 -1.06 -8.12 -4.27
N HIS A 173 -0.80 -7.22 -3.32
CA HIS A 173 0.43 -6.42 -3.28
C HIS A 173 1.28 -6.66 -2.03
N GLY A 174 0.67 -7.14 -0.93
CA GLY A 174 1.36 -7.48 0.32
C GLY A 174 2.01 -8.88 0.35
N SER A 175 2.04 -9.58 -0.79
CA SER A 175 2.52 -10.96 -0.88
C SER A 175 4.03 -11.06 -0.62
N ALA A 176 4.41 -11.74 0.46
CA ALA A 176 5.76 -12.24 0.66
C ALA A 176 5.77 -13.77 0.54
N TYR A 177 6.88 -14.34 0.09
CA TYR A 177 7.02 -15.79 -0.10
C TYR A 177 8.26 -16.30 0.62
N TYR A 178 8.23 -17.57 1.01
CA TYR A 178 9.35 -18.29 1.58
C TYR A 178 9.51 -19.65 0.92
N LYS A 179 10.76 -20.08 0.78
CA LYS A 179 11.08 -21.39 0.23
C LYS A 179 11.13 -22.43 1.33
N PHE A 180 10.38 -23.50 1.17
CA PHE A 180 10.50 -24.70 1.99
C PHE A 180 10.61 -25.92 1.07
N GLY A 181 11.79 -26.53 1.07
CA GLY A 181 12.13 -27.55 0.06
C GLY A 181 12.17 -26.94 -1.34
N GLN A 182 11.42 -27.54 -2.27
CA GLN A 182 11.30 -27.10 -3.68
C GLN A 182 10.09 -26.20 -3.94
N SER A 183 9.29 -25.88 -2.91
CA SER A 183 8.03 -25.15 -3.07
C SER A 183 8.12 -23.76 -2.44
N ASP A 184 7.51 -22.79 -3.12
CA ASP A 184 7.30 -21.44 -2.61
C ASP A 184 5.96 -21.39 -1.86
N TYR A 185 6.02 -20.92 -0.61
CA TYR A 185 4.86 -20.77 0.25
C TYR A 185 4.65 -19.29 0.55
N ARG A 186 3.39 -18.86 0.53
CA ARG A 186 3.03 -17.50 0.86
C ARG A 186 3.11 -17.27 2.37
N ILE A 187 3.75 -16.18 2.79
CA ILE A 187 3.64 -15.66 4.15
C ILE A 187 2.25 -15.01 4.28
N PRO A 188 1.38 -15.49 5.20
CA PRO A 188 0.05 -14.92 5.36
C PRO A 188 0.10 -13.46 5.82
N SER A 189 -0.84 -12.64 5.38
CA SER A 189 -1.19 -11.42 6.11
C SER A 189 -2.05 -11.79 7.32
N ILE A 190 -2.17 -10.88 8.29
CA ILE A 190 -3.10 -11.03 9.41
C ILE A 190 -4.24 -10.05 9.31
N CYS A 191 -5.36 -10.44 9.90
CA CYS A 191 -6.45 -9.53 10.22
C CYS A 191 -6.94 -9.84 11.64
N GLN A 192 -6.93 -8.85 12.53
CA GLN A 192 -7.36 -9.02 13.92
C GLN A 192 -8.39 -7.97 14.26
N PHE A 193 -9.51 -8.39 14.86
CA PHE A 193 -10.63 -7.51 15.22
C PHE A 193 -10.95 -7.60 16.70
N THR A 194 -11.23 -6.45 17.32
CA THR A 194 -11.70 -6.38 18.69
C THR A 194 -12.78 -5.31 18.84
N TRP A 195 -13.88 -5.66 19.50
CA TRP A 195 -14.83 -4.69 20.02
C TRP A 195 -14.59 -4.44 21.51
N TYR A 196 -14.21 -3.22 21.85
CA TYR A 196 -14.02 -2.76 23.23
C TYR A 196 -15.32 -2.13 23.74
N SER A 197 -16.24 -2.98 24.20
CA SER A 197 -17.59 -2.56 24.65
C SER A 197 -17.57 -1.43 25.68
N LYS A 198 -16.69 -1.48 26.69
CA LYS A 198 -16.55 -0.43 27.72
C LYS A 198 -16.12 0.93 27.16
N ARG A 199 -15.36 0.94 26.05
CA ARG A 199 -14.91 2.16 25.36
C ARG A 199 -15.82 2.55 24.21
N ASN A 200 -16.81 1.71 23.90
CA ASN A 200 -17.63 1.75 22.70
C ASN A 200 -16.78 1.97 21.44
N GLU A 201 -15.76 1.13 21.27
CA GLU A 201 -14.75 1.30 20.22
C GLU A 201 -14.55 -0.02 19.47
N LEU A 202 -14.61 0.04 18.15
CA LEU A 202 -14.20 -1.05 17.28
C LEU A 202 -12.76 -0.78 16.83
N SER A 203 -11.87 -1.76 16.98
CA SER A 203 -10.50 -1.64 16.50
C SER A 203 -10.09 -2.89 15.75
N PHE A 204 -9.46 -2.67 14.60
CA PHE A 204 -8.91 -3.75 13.81
C PHE A 204 -7.54 -3.39 13.25
N ILE A 205 -6.74 -4.43 13.05
CA ILE A 205 -5.42 -4.31 12.45
C ILE A 205 -5.28 -5.31 11.33
N ILE A 206 -4.79 -4.81 10.19
CA ILE A 206 -4.45 -5.59 9.00
C ILE A 206 -2.96 -5.40 8.78
N GLY A 207 -2.22 -6.49 8.59
CA GLY A 207 -0.78 -6.38 8.40
C GLY A 207 -0.20 -7.48 7.54
N ASP A 208 0.81 -7.13 6.77
CA ASP A 208 1.63 -8.03 5.99
C ASP A 208 3.13 -7.72 6.17
N VAL A 209 3.98 -8.61 5.69
CA VAL A 209 5.45 -8.45 5.64
C VAL A 209 5.94 -8.47 4.19
N GLY A 210 5.12 -7.93 3.28
CA GLY A 210 5.36 -7.82 1.85
C GLY A 210 6.43 -6.79 1.48
N ILE A 211 6.35 -6.27 0.26
CA ILE A 211 7.36 -5.34 -0.30
C ILE A 211 7.23 -3.90 0.22
N GLY A 212 6.11 -3.55 0.86
CA GLY A 212 5.81 -2.22 1.36
C GLY A 212 5.31 -1.24 0.28
N ILE A 213 4.71 -0.14 0.73
CA ILE A 213 4.01 0.84 -0.13
C ILE A 213 4.99 1.56 -1.05
N LYS A 214 6.12 2.07 -0.52
CA LYS A 214 7.08 2.85 -1.32
C LYS A 214 7.63 2.05 -2.50
N ARG A 215 8.17 0.87 -2.21
CA ARG A 215 8.74 -0.01 -3.23
C ARG A 215 7.70 -0.46 -4.25
N HIS A 216 6.47 -0.73 -3.82
CA HIS A 216 5.38 -1.05 -4.74
C HIS A 216 5.03 0.15 -5.63
N LEU A 217 4.88 1.34 -5.04
CA LEU A 217 4.49 2.56 -5.74
C LEU A 217 5.54 2.98 -6.78
N GLU A 218 6.83 2.87 -6.46
CA GLU A 218 7.95 3.21 -7.33
C GLU A 218 8.04 2.38 -8.61
N GLN A 219 7.33 1.25 -8.70
CA GLN A 219 7.20 0.48 -9.94
C GLN A 219 6.49 1.26 -11.05
N THR A 220 5.62 2.21 -10.68
CA THR A 220 4.87 3.07 -11.61
C THR A 220 5.18 4.55 -11.41
N TYR A 221 5.37 5.00 -10.16
CA TYR A 221 5.59 6.40 -9.79
C TYR A 221 6.92 6.55 -9.01
N PRO A 222 8.08 6.46 -9.71
CA PRO A 222 9.39 6.59 -9.08
C PRO A 222 9.61 8.00 -8.51
N GLY A 223 10.54 8.11 -7.56
CA GLY A 223 11.00 9.42 -7.05
C GLY A 223 10.37 9.86 -5.72
N GLN A 224 9.81 8.94 -4.93
CA GLN A 224 9.34 9.28 -3.59
C GLN A 224 10.52 9.47 -2.64
N GLU A 225 10.63 10.66 -2.04
CA GLU A 225 11.73 11.02 -1.15
C GLU A 225 11.75 10.20 0.14
N SER A 226 10.57 9.86 0.68
CA SER A 226 10.43 9.15 1.95
C SER A 226 9.30 8.12 1.93
N HIS A 227 9.24 7.27 2.95
CA HIS A 227 8.13 6.31 3.07
C HIS A 227 6.81 7.02 3.40
N GLN A 228 6.85 8.11 4.16
CA GLN A 228 5.69 8.94 4.46
C GLN A 228 5.17 9.61 3.19
N SER A 229 6.04 10.18 2.36
CA SER A 229 5.63 10.78 1.09
C SER A 229 5.01 9.74 0.17
N ALA A 230 5.56 8.51 0.14
CA ALA A 230 4.97 7.41 -0.61
C ALA A 230 3.59 6.97 -0.08
N ILE A 231 3.40 6.92 1.25
CA ILE A 231 2.09 6.63 1.85
C ILE A 231 1.08 7.74 1.51
N LEU A 232 1.46 9.01 1.66
CA LEU A 232 0.63 10.16 1.29
C LEU A 232 0.24 10.10 -0.19
N LYS A 233 1.21 9.82 -1.07
CA LYS A 233 1.01 9.70 -2.50
C LYS A 233 0.08 8.53 -2.86
N ALA A 234 0.22 7.37 -2.20
CA ALA A 234 -0.66 6.22 -2.39
C ALA A 234 -2.10 6.45 -1.91
N MET A 235 -2.35 7.49 -1.10
CA MET A 235 -3.70 7.90 -0.74
C MET A 235 -4.33 8.84 -1.77
N GLU A 236 -3.62 9.32 -2.77
CA GLU A 236 -4.19 10.18 -3.80
C GLU A 236 -5.07 9.39 -4.78
N PRO A 237 -6.07 10.03 -5.40
CA PRO A 237 -6.93 9.36 -6.39
C PRO A 237 -6.12 8.75 -7.54
N ARG A 238 -6.40 7.49 -7.87
CA ARG A 238 -5.80 6.76 -9.01
C ARG A 238 -4.29 6.60 -8.93
N VAL A 239 -3.73 6.57 -7.72
CA VAL A 239 -2.32 6.28 -7.51
C VAL A 239 -2.15 4.82 -7.04
N SER A 240 -1.57 3.97 -7.89
CA SER A 240 -1.21 2.56 -7.58
C SER A 240 0.01 2.10 -8.39
N GLY A 241 0.83 1.22 -7.82
CA GLY A 241 1.98 0.62 -8.51
C GLY A 241 1.63 -0.28 -9.70
N THR A 242 0.34 -0.50 -9.99
CA THR A 242 -0.14 -1.47 -11.00
C THR A 242 -0.47 -0.85 -12.36
N PHE A 243 -0.42 0.47 -12.54
CA PHE A 243 -0.78 1.10 -13.83
C PHE A 243 0.26 0.86 -14.95
N GLY A 244 1.48 0.44 -14.61
CA GLY A 244 2.56 0.20 -15.57
C GLY A 244 2.55 -1.17 -16.28
N VAL A 245 1.70 -2.13 -15.89
CA VAL A 245 1.67 -3.48 -16.52
C VAL A 245 0.36 -3.65 -17.28
N THR A 246 0.46 -3.76 -18.60
CA THR A 246 -0.63 -3.94 -19.57
C THR A 246 -1.35 -5.27 -19.40
N ASP A 247 -2.19 -5.38 -18.37
CA ASP A 247 -3.25 -6.38 -18.30
C ASP A 247 -4.59 -5.69 -18.62
N ILE A 248 -5.09 -5.90 -19.84
CA ILE A 248 -6.35 -5.36 -20.37
C ILE A 248 -7.55 -5.76 -19.48
N TYR A 249 -7.43 -6.85 -18.72
CA TYR A 249 -8.44 -7.29 -17.74
C TYR A 249 -8.35 -6.60 -16.37
N LYS A 250 -7.22 -6.00 -15.98
CA LYS A 250 -7.06 -5.25 -14.71
C LYS A 250 -7.48 -3.79 -14.81
N GLN A 251 -7.49 -3.21 -16.01
CA GLN A 251 -7.96 -1.82 -16.24
C GLN A 251 -9.45 -1.62 -15.95
N LYS A 252 -10.26 -2.69 -15.85
CA LYS A 252 -11.70 -2.58 -15.57
C LYS A 252 -12.08 -2.45 -14.09
N ASN A 253 -11.18 -2.75 -13.14
CA ASN A 253 -11.53 -2.74 -11.71
C ASN A 253 -10.56 -1.88 -10.89
N ASN A 254 -10.98 -0.65 -10.57
CA ASN A 254 -10.62 0.13 -9.36
C ASN A 254 -9.14 0.23 -8.90
N ALA A 255 -8.15 -0.07 -9.75
CA ALA A 255 -6.73 0.08 -9.38
C ALA A 255 -6.44 1.53 -8.94
N GLY A 256 -5.78 1.71 -7.79
CA GLY A 256 -5.43 3.03 -7.25
C GLY A 256 -6.57 3.84 -6.64
N ILE A 257 -7.75 3.24 -6.42
CA ILE A 257 -8.88 3.91 -5.78
C ILE A 257 -9.11 3.39 -4.34
N GLY A 258 -8.77 2.14 -4.05
CA GLY A 258 -9.11 1.47 -2.78
C GLY A 258 -8.59 2.16 -1.52
N LEU A 259 -7.32 2.58 -1.50
CA LEU A 259 -6.75 3.26 -0.32
C LEU A 259 -7.30 4.69 -0.16
N PHE A 260 -7.42 5.45 -1.24
CA PHE A 260 -8.07 6.78 -1.25
C PHE A 260 -9.50 6.72 -0.71
N LEU A 261 -10.31 5.75 -1.15
CA LEU A 261 -11.68 5.60 -0.65
C LEU A 261 -11.70 5.17 0.81
N SER A 262 -10.86 4.20 1.19
CA SER A 262 -10.78 3.71 2.57
C SER A 262 -10.46 4.84 3.55
N THR A 263 -9.50 5.71 3.21
CA THR A 263 -9.10 6.85 4.08
C THR A 263 -10.20 7.90 4.17
N ASN A 264 -10.87 8.22 3.06
CA ASN A 264 -11.99 9.17 3.06
C ASN A 264 -13.21 8.66 3.85
N ILE A 265 -13.53 7.36 3.71
CA ILE A 265 -14.58 6.73 4.51
C ILE A 265 -14.23 6.77 6.00
N VAL A 266 -12.98 6.45 6.38
CA VAL A 266 -12.51 6.55 7.78
C VAL A 266 -12.72 7.96 8.34
N ARG A 267 -12.42 9.00 7.55
CA ARG A 267 -12.64 10.40 7.98
C ARG A 267 -14.11 10.69 8.24
N ARG A 268 -15.02 10.21 7.39
CA ARG A 268 -16.47 10.35 7.57
C ARG A 268 -17.01 9.57 8.75
N LEU A 269 -16.43 8.40 9.05
CA LEU A 269 -16.77 7.58 10.21
C LEU A 269 -16.28 8.17 11.55
N ASN A 270 -15.69 9.37 11.54
CA ASN A 270 -15.04 9.96 12.71
C ASN A 270 -14.00 9.00 13.34
N ALA A 271 -13.33 8.20 12.50
CA ALA A 271 -12.41 7.16 12.89
C ALA A 271 -10.94 7.60 12.76
N ASN A 272 -10.05 6.85 13.39
CA ASN A 272 -8.61 7.01 13.26
C ASN A 272 -8.04 5.83 12.49
N MET A 273 -7.21 6.10 11.48
CA MET A 273 -6.46 5.10 10.73
C MET A 273 -4.98 5.44 10.79
N HIS A 274 -4.14 4.45 11.04
CA HIS A 274 -2.70 4.57 11.01
C HIS A 274 -2.16 3.59 9.98
N ILE A 275 -1.31 4.07 9.09
CA ILE A 275 -0.65 3.26 8.07
C ILE A 275 0.85 3.31 8.36
N ILE A 276 1.48 2.15 8.42
CA ILE A 276 2.93 1.99 8.60
C ILE A 276 3.47 1.19 7.44
N SER A 277 4.52 1.69 6.80
CA SER A 277 5.29 0.95 5.80
C SER A 277 6.69 1.55 5.70
N GLY A 278 7.72 0.71 5.69
CA GLY A 278 9.09 1.15 5.94
C GLY A 278 9.18 1.91 7.26
N ASN A 279 9.97 2.99 7.31
CA ASN A 279 10.05 3.86 8.49
C ASN A 279 8.91 4.89 8.58
N GLY A 280 7.98 4.93 7.63
CA GLY A 280 6.91 5.92 7.57
C GLY A 280 5.67 5.51 8.35
N VAL A 281 5.12 6.43 9.14
CA VAL A 281 3.80 6.32 9.79
C VAL A 281 2.94 7.49 9.37
N VAL A 282 1.77 7.23 8.81
CA VAL A 282 0.76 8.26 8.52
C VAL A 282 -0.48 8.00 9.37
N HIS A 283 -0.90 9.02 10.11
CA HIS A 283 -2.14 9.02 10.88
C HIS A 283 -3.18 9.86 10.15
N ILE A 284 -4.28 9.22 9.82
CA ILE A 284 -5.48 9.83 9.25
C ILE A 284 -6.50 9.94 10.37
N SER A 285 -6.86 11.17 10.69
CA SER A 285 -7.96 11.51 11.57
C SER A 285 -9.07 12.23 10.77
N PRO A 286 -10.25 12.43 11.36
CA PRO A 286 -11.36 13.10 10.67
C PRO A 286 -11.00 14.52 10.22
N ARG A 287 -10.16 15.20 11.01
CA ARG A 287 -9.83 16.62 10.84
C ARG A 287 -8.48 16.85 10.16
N ASP A 288 -7.56 15.93 10.32
CA ASP A 288 -6.15 16.15 9.97
C ASP A 288 -5.44 14.85 9.58
N ILE A 289 -4.39 15.00 8.77
CA ILE A 289 -3.48 13.93 8.37
C ILE A 289 -2.08 14.33 8.84
N THR A 290 -1.46 13.49 9.68
CA THR A 290 -0.11 13.74 10.18
C THR A 290 0.82 12.60 9.79
N ALA A 291 2.11 12.89 9.64
CA ALA A 291 3.13 11.92 9.30
C ALA A 291 4.29 11.97 10.30
N LYS A 292 4.85 10.80 10.62
CA LYS A 292 5.99 10.61 11.53
C LYS A 292 6.90 9.50 11.03
N GLU A 293 8.08 9.42 11.64
CA GLU A 293 9.02 8.31 11.42
C GLU A 293 9.01 7.35 12.62
N VAL A 294 9.32 6.09 12.36
CA VAL A 294 9.72 5.11 13.38
C VAL A 294 11.20 4.77 13.24
N GLU A 295 11.84 4.41 14.35
CA GLU A 295 13.27 4.08 14.40
C GLU A 295 13.60 2.83 13.58
N LEU A 296 12.80 1.77 13.77
CA LEU A 296 12.87 0.55 12.97
C LEU A 296 11.63 0.45 12.09
N GLY A 297 11.88 0.33 10.79
CA GLY A 297 10.83 0.26 9.79
C GLY A 297 10.06 -1.06 9.81
N TRP A 298 8.85 -1.02 9.28
CA TRP A 298 8.01 -2.18 9.02
C TRP A 298 8.20 -2.64 7.57
N PRO A 299 8.62 -3.89 7.29
CA PRO A 299 9.00 -4.30 5.93
C PRO A 299 7.85 -4.28 4.92
N GLY A 300 6.64 -4.66 5.35
CA GLY A 300 5.43 -4.68 4.51
C GLY A 300 4.55 -3.46 4.74
N THR A 301 3.25 -3.71 4.94
CA THR A 301 2.28 -2.68 5.36
C THR A 301 1.55 -3.12 6.62
N LEU A 302 1.33 -2.20 7.55
CA LEU A 302 0.50 -2.38 8.73
C LEU A 302 -0.53 -1.26 8.82
N ILE A 303 -1.80 -1.60 8.94
CA ILE A 303 -2.91 -0.67 9.02
C ILE A 303 -3.69 -0.91 10.30
N LEU A 304 -3.72 0.07 11.18
CA LEU A 304 -4.52 0.06 12.41
C LEU A 304 -5.67 1.04 12.27
N VAL A 305 -6.91 0.55 12.34
CA VAL A 305 -8.11 1.37 12.33
C VAL A 305 -8.82 1.29 13.67
N THR A 306 -9.25 2.44 14.18
CA THR A 306 -9.98 2.59 15.44
C THR A 306 -11.19 3.47 15.21
N ILE A 307 -12.38 2.90 15.37
CA ILE A 307 -13.66 3.56 15.13
C ILE A 307 -14.37 3.72 16.47
N LYS A 308 -14.65 4.96 16.86
CA LYS A 308 -15.51 5.24 18.01
C LYS A 308 -16.95 5.07 17.58
N LEU A 309 -17.66 4.18 18.26
CA LEU A 309 -19.06 3.93 18.02
C LEU A 309 -19.84 5.04 18.74
N GLY A 310 -20.40 5.98 17.98
CA GLY A 310 -21.28 7.02 18.51
C GLY A 310 -22.72 6.53 18.65
N LYS A 311 -23.55 7.25 19.42
CA LYS A 311 -25.02 7.08 19.36
C LYS A 311 -25.62 7.63 18.05
N GLU A 312 -24.88 8.51 17.38
CA GLU A 312 -25.30 9.08 16.10
C GLU A 312 -25.19 8.02 15.01
N ARG A 313 -26.33 7.69 14.41
CA ARG A 313 -26.38 6.83 13.22
C ARG A 313 -25.67 7.56 12.08
N LEU A 314 -24.88 6.84 11.30
CA LEU A 314 -24.51 7.26 9.94
C LEU A 314 -25.78 7.74 9.23
N LYS A 315 -25.85 9.04 8.95
CA LYS A 315 -27.00 9.67 8.28
C LYS A 315 -26.95 9.46 6.77
N GLU A 316 -25.76 9.33 6.22
CA GLU A 316 -25.50 9.16 4.79
C GLU A 316 -25.33 7.69 4.44
N SER A 317 -25.84 7.29 3.28
CA SER A 317 -25.65 5.94 2.74
C SER A 317 -24.24 5.78 2.17
N LEU A 318 -23.71 4.55 2.20
CA LEU A 318 -22.42 4.24 1.56
C LEU A 318 -22.41 4.65 0.09
N HIS A 319 -23.52 4.46 -0.62
CA HIS A 319 -23.63 4.81 -2.03
C HIS A 319 -23.45 6.31 -2.28
N GLN A 320 -24.08 7.16 -1.46
CA GLN A 320 -23.92 8.61 -1.53
C GLN A 320 -22.48 9.03 -1.26
N MET A 321 -21.87 8.52 -0.17
CA MET A 321 -20.46 8.81 0.14
C MET A 321 -19.53 8.43 -1.02
N MET A 322 -19.74 7.25 -1.60
CA MET A 322 -18.93 6.76 -2.72
C MET A 322 -19.09 7.61 -3.99
N GLN A 323 -20.31 8.08 -4.28
CA GLN A 323 -20.55 8.99 -5.37
C GLN A 323 -19.84 10.33 -5.15
N GLU A 324 -19.98 10.91 -3.95
CA GLU A 324 -19.31 12.16 -3.58
C GLU A 324 -17.78 12.05 -3.71
N PHE A 325 -17.18 10.96 -3.22
CA PHE A 325 -15.72 10.77 -3.30
C PHE A 325 -15.26 10.61 -4.74
N ARG A 326 -16.01 9.91 -5.58
CA ARG A 326 -15.69 9.79 -7.01
C ARG A 326 -15.80 11.14 -7.72
N GLU A 327 -16.82 11.93 -7.42
CA GLU A 327 -16.96 13.28 -7.97
C GLU A 327 -15.83 14.21 -7.49
N SER A 328 -15.45 14.13 -6.22
CA SER A 328 -14.33 14.91 -5.65
C SER A 328 -13.01 14.53 -6.31
N ALA A 329 -12.73 13.23 -6.46
CA ALA A 329 -11.56 12.74 -7.16
C ALA A 329 -11.49 13.24 -8.61
N LEU A 330 -12.62 13.24 -9.34
CA LEU A 330 -12.69 13.78 -10.69
C LEU A 330 -12.47 15.30 -10.74
N ARG A 331 -12.91 16.05 -9.72
CA ARG A 331 -12.68 17.50 -9.62
C ARG A 331 -11.22 17.82 -9.28
N GLU A 332 -10.64 17.12 -8.32
CA GLU A 332 -9.22 17.24 -7.96
C GLU A 332 -8.33 16.88 -9.14
N GLN A 333 -8.68 15.84 -9.91
CA GLN A 333 -7.98 15.50 -11.14
C GLN A 333 -8.07 16.63 -12.17
N LYS A 334 -9.28 17.13 -12.47
CA LYS A 334 -9.44 18.26 -13.41
C LYS A 334 -8.67 19.50 -12.95
N LYS A 335 -8.46 19.67 -11.65
CA LYS A 335 -7.69 20.78 -11.09
C LYS A 335 -6.19 20.52 -11.19
N ALA A 336 -5.73 19.32 -10.86
CA ALA A 336 -4.33 18.89 -11.02
C ALA A 336 -3.91 18.90 -12.50
N ASP A 337 -4.74 18.40 -13.41
CA ASP A 337 -4.53 18.47 -14.87
C ASP A 337 -4.42 19.93 -15.35
N ARG A 338 -5.18 20.85 -14.73
CA ARG A 338 -5.11 22.30 -15.01
C ARG A 338 -3.88 22.97 -14.41
N GLU A 339 -3.43 22.55 -13.24
CA GLU A 339 -2.23 23.08 -12.55
C GLU A 339 -0.95 22.55 -13.21
N GLU A 340 -0.92 21.29 -13.64
CA GLU A 340 0.16 20.67 -14.42
C GLU A 340 0.24 21.22 -15.86
N SER A 341 -0.87 21.81 -16.36
CA SER A 341 -0.91 22.62 -17.59
C SER A 341 -0.26 24.01 -17.44
N GLY A 342 0.21 24.40 -16.24
CA GLY A 342 0.97 25.64 -16.05
C GLY A 342 2.39 25.57 -16.66
N ASP A 343 3.07 24.44 -16.43
CA ASP A 343 4.46 24.16 -16.83
C ASP A 343 4.58 23.33 -18.13
N SER A 344 3.46 22.83 -18.65
CA SER A 344 3.42 22.07 -19.89
C SER A 344 2.53 22.74 -20.94
N PHE A 345 3.01 22.80 -22.19
CA PHE A 345 2.24 23.26 -23.33
C PHE A 345 1.73 22.04 -24.08
N TYR A 346 0.41 21.82 -24.03
CA TYR A 346 -0.24 20.70 -24.69
C TYR A 346 -0.78 21.11 -26.08
N LEU A 347 -0.39 20.35 -27.10
CA LEU A 347 -0.78 20.51 -28.49
C LEU A 347 -1.54 19.26 -28.95
N SER A 348 -2.87 19.37 -29.06
CA SER A 348 -3.68 18.35 -29.74
C SER A 348 -3.70 18.63 -31.25
N ILE A 349 -3.10 17.73 -32.03
CA ILE A 349 -3.02 17.89 -33.48
C ILE A 349 -4.41 17.86 -34.11
N ARG A 350 -5.27 16.92 -33.69
CA ARG A 350 -6.64 16.83 -34.18
C ARG A 350 -7.46 18.10 -33.98
N ASN A 351 -7.35 18.73 -32.81
CA ASN A 351 -8.15 19.92 -32.50
C ASN A 351 -7.74 21.15 -33.32
N TYR A 352 -6.46 21.25 -33.72
CA TYR A 352 -5.96 22.39 -34.48
C TYR A 352 -5.90 22.13 -35.99
N PHE A 353 -5.75 20.88 -36.42
CA PHE A 353 -5.46 20.52 -37.82
C PHE A 353 -6.38 19.42 -38.39
N GLY A 354 -7.30 18.88 -37.58
CA GLY A 354 -8.23 17.84 -38.01
C GLY A 354 -7.64 16.42 -38.02
N THR A 355 -8.44 15.46 -38.48
CA THR A 355 -8.07 14.04 -38.55
C THR A 355 -7.00 13.75 -39.61
N TYR A 356 -6.93 14.58 -40.66
CA TYR A 356 -5.90 14.53 -41.71
C TYR A 356 -5.08 15.83 -41.65
N ALA A 357 -3.96 15.79 -40.94
CA ALA A 357 -3.16 16.97 -40.61
C ALA A 357 -2.20 17.32 -41.75
N GLU A 358 -2.70 17.97 -42.80
CA GLU A 358 -1.98 18.20 -44.06
C GLU A 358 -1.71 19.69 -44.37
N ASP A 359 -2.37 20.62 -43.67
CA ASP A 359 -2.25 22.06 -43.92
C ASP A 359 -0.94 22.63 -43.37
N LYS A 360 0.02 22.81 -44.29
CA LYS A 360 1.35 23.34 -44.00
C LYS A 360 1.33 24.81 -43.53
N GLU A 361 0.44 25.65 -44.06
CA GLU A 361 0.41 27.06 -43.69
C GLU A 361 -0.14 27.24 -42.27
N ALA A 362 -1.18 26.46 -41.92
CA ALA A 362 -1.70 26.40 -40.57
C ALA A 362 -0.62 25.94 -39.57
N ALA A 363 0.19 24.93 -39.93
CA ALA A 363 1.29 24.45 -39.11
C ALA A 363 2.34 25.54 -38.82
N ILE A 364 2.76 26.28 -39.85
CA ILE A 364 3.72 27.39 -39.72
C ILE A 364 3.16 28.48 -38.82
N LYS A 365 1.91 28.89 -39.04
CA LYS A 365 1.25 29.92 -38.25
C LYS A 365 1.10 29.50 -36.78
N PHE A 366 0.75 28.24 -36.52
CA PHE A 366 0.67 27.74 -35.15
C PHE A 366 2.03 27.70 -34.46
N ARG A 367 3.04 27.20 -35.18
CA ARG A 367 4.42 27.12 -34.70
C ARG A 367 4.93 28.48 -34.24
N ASP A 368 4.79 29.50 -35.09
CA ASP A 368 5.34 30.83 -34.84
C ASP A 368 4.61 31.57 -33.72
N ASN A 369 3.29 31.39 -33.61
CA ASN A 369 2.49 32.10 -32.62
C ASN A 369 2.44 31.43 -31.24
N LYS A 370 2.56 30.09 -31.18
CA LYS A 370 2.33 29.34 -29.94
C LYS A 370 3.49 28.44 -29.55
N LEU A 371 3.93 27.57 -30.46
CA LEU A 371 4.93 26.56 -30.14
C LEU A 371 6.29 27.19 -29.80
N PHE A 372 6.72 28.19 -30.57
CA PHE A 372 7.97 28.90 -30.29
C PHE A 372 7.94 29.65 -28.96
N GLN A 373 6.80 30.24 -28.60
CA GLN A 373 6.68 30.91 -27.30
C GLN A 373 6.80 29.90 -26.16
N ALA A 374 6.10 28.77 -26.25
CA ALA A 374 6.18 27.72 -25.25
C ALA A 374 7.59 27.12 -25.10
N VAL A 375 8.31 26.96 -26.22
CA VAL A 375 9.71 26.50 -26.23
C VAL A 375 10.63 27.52 -25.57
N LYS A 376 10.47 28.82 -25.86
CA LYS A 376 11.24 29.92 -25.23
C LYS A 376 10.98 30.04 -23.74
N ASP A 377 9.74 29.78 -23.32
CA ASP A 377 9.32 29.79 -21.92
C ASP A 377 9.82 28.55 -21.15
N GLY A 378 10.59 27.65 -21.79
CA GLY A 378 11.16 26.46 -21.17
C GLY A 378 10.12 25.38 -20.83
N LYS A 379 8.90 25.48 -21.37
CA LYS A 379 7.81 24.55 -21.05
C LYS A 379 8.08 23.17 -21.62
N ARG A 380 7.55 22.15 -20.95
CA ARG A 380 7.50 20.80 -21.52
C ARG A 380 6.41 20.76 -22.58
N ILE A 381 6.73 20.32 -23.79
CA ILE A 381 5.77 20.30 -24.90
C ILE A 381 5.21 18.89 -25.04
N VAL A 382 3.89 18.73 -24.92
CA VAL A 382 3.22 17.45 -25.17
C VAL A 382 2.44 17.56 -26.47
N ILE A 383 2.77 16.73 -27.45
CA ILE A 383 2.11 16.70 -28.76
C ILE A 383 1.30 15.42 -28.86
N ASP A 384 -0.01 15.57 -28.97
CA ASP A 384 -0.98 14.50 -28.94
C ASP A 384 -1.61 14.29 -30.33
N PHE A 385 -1.51 13.07 -30.82
CA PHE A 385 -2.03 12.61 -32.11
C PHE A 385 -3.30 11.76 -31.99
N ASP A 386 -3.97 11.77 -30.84
CA ASP A 386 -5.22 11.02 -30.66
C ASP A 386 -6.28 11.38 -31.72
N GLY A 387 -6.74 10.36 -32.46
CA GLY A 387 -7.70 10.49 -33.56
C GLY A 387 -7.16 11.19 -34.83
N VAL A 388 -5.84 11.24 -35.02
CA VAL A 388 -5.19 11.65 -36.27
C VAL A 388 -4.84 10.41 -37.10
N GLU A 389 -5.30 10.36 -38.34
CA GLU A 389 -5.06 9.24 -39.24
C GLU A 389 -3.81 9.45 -40.10
N SER A 390 -3.57 10.68 -40.59
CA SER A 390 -2.38 11.05 -41.37
C SER A 390 -1.78 12.38 -40.92
N ALA A 391 -0.45 12.46 -40.97
CA ALA A 391 0.30 13.71 -40.84
C ALA A 391 1.56 13.63 -41.74
N PRO A 392 1.53 14.20 -42.95
CA PRO A 392 2.64 14.09 -43.90
C PRO A 392 3.93 14.75 -43.40
N HIS A 393 5.07 14.29 -43.90
CA HIS A 393 6.39 14.86 -43.57
C HIS A 393 6.45 16.38 -43.78
N SER A 394 5.84 16.90 -44.86
CA SER A 394 5.80 18.34 -45.15
C SER A 394 5.09 19.17 -44.09
N PHE A 395 4.05 18.61 -43.46
CA PHE A 395 3.31 19.22 -42.35
C PHE A 395 4.13 19.15 -41.05
N LEU A 396 4.60 17.96 -40.68
CA LEU A 396 5.36 17.74 -39.45
C LEU A 396 6.67 18.53 -39.43
N SER A 397 7.39 18.57 -40.56
CA SER A 397 8.61 19.35 -40.71
C SER A 397 8.33 20.84 -40.57
N ALA A 398 7.23 21.34 -41.18
CA ALA A 398 6.82 22.73 -41.06
C ALA A 398 6.48 23.11 -39.61
N LEU A 399 5.91 22.19 -38.83
CA LEU A 399 5.53 22.40 -37.43
C LEU A 399 6.74 22.29 -36.48
N LEU A 400 7.62 21.31 -36.66
CA LEU A 400 8.58 20.87 -35.62
C LEU A 400 10.06 21.17 -35.92
N ALA A 401 10.48 21.24 -37.18
CA ALA A 401 11.91 21.30 -37.52
C ALA A 401 12.61 22.51 -36.90
N SER A 402 12.03 23.71 -37.02
CA SER A 402 12.64 24.93 -36.47
C SER A 402 12.64 24.98 -34.93
N PRO A 403 11.56 24.58 -34.22
CA PRO A 403 11.58 24.40 -32.77
C PRO A 403 12.66 23.43 -32.31
N ILE A 404 12.75 22.24 -32.93
CA ILE A 404 13.76 21.22 -32.61
C ILE A 404 15.17 21.80 -32.79
N LYS A 405 15.44 22.44 -33.94
CA LYS A 405 16.72 23.07 -34.23
C LYS A 405 17.11 24.17 -33.24
N SER A 406 16.12 24.86 -32.66
CA SER A 406 16.37 25.92 -31.67
C SER A 406 16.78 25.40 -30.29
N ILE A 407 16.43 24.16 -29.94
CA ILE A 407 16.74 23.52 -28.65
C ILE A 407 17.77 22.38 -28.76
N GLY A 408 18.07 21.93 -29.97
CA GLY A 408 19.04 20.87 -30.27
C GLY A 408 18.68 19.55 -29.57
N MET A 409 19.70 18.82 -29.11
CA MET A 409 19.55 17.50 -28.48
C MET A 409 18.64 17.48 -27.22
N PHE A 410 18.32 18.63 -26.62
CA PHE A 410 17.33 18.71 -25.54
C PHE A 410 15.88 18.46 -26.02
N ALA A 411 15.63 18.52 -27.33
CA ALA A 411 14.35 18.21 -27.96
C ALA A 411 13.77 16.87 -27.51
N TYR A 412 14.58 15.81 -27.46
CA TYR A 412 14.13 14.47 -27.03
C TYR A 412 13.59 14.43 -25.59
N LYS A 413 14.00 15.38 -24.74
CA LYS A 413 13.51 15.49 -23.35
C LYS A 413 12.34 16.45 -23.23
N GLN A 414 12.36 17.55 -23.99
CA GLN A 414 11.36 18.61 -23.90
C GLN A 414 10.07 18.31 -24.68
N LEU A 415 10.19 17.63 -25.82
CA LEU A 415 9.06 17.23 -26.67
C LEU A 415 8.64 15.79 -26.35
N LYS A 416 7.40 15.63 -25.89
CA LYS A 416 6.78 14.33 -25.65
C LYS A 416 5.68 14.10 -26.68
N ILE A 417 5.86 13.09 -27.54
CA ILE A 417 4.82 12.65 -28.49
C ILE A 417 3.98 11.56 -27.84
N VAL A 418 2.66 11.67 -27.92
CA VAL A 418 1.71 10.66 -27.41
C VAL A 418 0.65 10.35 -28.47
N ASN A 419 0.08 9.14 -28.39
CA ASN A 419 -1.02 8.66 -29.23
C ASN A 419 -0.80 8.75 -30.76
N SER A 420 0.45 8.73 -31.22
CA SER A 420 0.79 8.66 -32.66
C SER A 420 0.74 7.23 -33.17
N ASN A 421 0.28 7.04 -34.40
CA ASN A 421 0.48 5.78 -35.12
C ASN A 421 1.96 5.59 -35.52
N GLN A 422 2.31 4.40 -36.02
CA GLN A 422 3.69 4.05 -36.33
C GLN A 422 4.29 4.95 -37.43
N GLU A 423 3.54 5.24 -38.50
CA GLU A 423 4.02 6.07 -39.62
C GLU A 423 4.33 7.51 -39.21
N ILE A 424 3.42 8.12 -38.43
CA ILE A 424 3.62 9.47 -37.87
C ILE A 424 4.82 9.47 -36.93
N ARG A 425 4.98 8.43 -36.11
CA ARG A 425 6.09 8.32 -35.16
C ARG A 425 7.43 8.25 -35.88
N GLU A 426 7.55 7.39 -36.88
CA GLU A 426 8.75 7.22 -37.71
C GLU A 426 9.13 8.54 -38.41
N THR A 427 8.13 9.27 -38.92
CA THR A 427 8.34 10.58 -39.55
C THR A 427 8.85 11.63 -38.56
N ILE A 428 8.33 11.65 -37.33
CA ILE A 428 8.79 12.59 -36.28
C ILE A 428 10.20 12.23 -35.82
N ASP A 429 10.51 10.95 -35.64
CA ASP A 429 11.85 10.50 -35.25
C ASP A 429 12.88 10.88 -36.33
N PHE A 430 12.54 10.75 -37.62
CA PHE A 430 13.37 11.25 -38.71
C PHE A 430 13.61 12.76 -38.65
N ILE A 431 12.56 13.55 -38.39
CA ILE A 431 12.69 15.03 -38.27
C ILE A 431 13.54 15.41 -37.04
N LEU A 432 13.41 14.68 -35.93
CA LEU A 432 14.27 14.87 -34.76
C LEU A 432 15.74 14.63 -35.14
N ASP A 433 16.04 13.48 -35.72
CA ASP A 433 17.41 13.10 -36.09
C ASP A 433 18.05 14.07 -37.11
N GLU A 434 17.27 14.63 -38.04
CA GLU A 434 17.78 15.62 -39.01
C GLU A 434 18.03 17.01 -38.41
N ASN A 435 17.39 17.35 -37.28
CA ASN A 435 17.35 18.73 -36.77
C ASN A 435 17.90 18.90 -35.34
N THR A 436 18.22 17.82 -34.63
CA THR A 436 18.98 17.85 -33.36
C THR A 436 20.48 17.68 -33.58
#